data_AF-A0A485KDL7-F1
#
_entry.id   AF-A0A485KDL7-F1
#
_cell.length_a   1.000
_cell.length_b   1.000
_cell.length_c   1.000
_cell.angle_alpha   90.00
_cell.angle_beta   90.00
_cell.angle_gamma   90.00
#
_symmetry.space_group_name_H-M   'P 1'
#
loop_
_entity.id
_entity.type
_entity.pdbx_description
1 polymer ?
#
loop_
_entity_poly.entity_id
_entity_poly.type
_entity_poly.pdbx_seq_one_letter_code
_entity_poly.pdbx_strand_id
1 'polypeptide(L)'
;MLASVHSHQPTDPTTDPQCYSVPILYIKTAVALPTLECVQAPFPAPDCMKATVASTLHVLNKTDWNCLGDLDLAAPGLTPRVRYRGDSSLRFVKHQLLVKFDTPQELLTLPPDTSFALHGPYIDGSLMRNHVAHWLYRNTGRYSPRTQHVAVYIAEGTHKPKYFGLYLLLETIGYGPNRVGLAENKATCAPDDQSGGWGWQFNPLMYGTYSPNIMQDQYQGQFGMGARPILMFPPGDTTSQAMRDAFVGEKGFLPQYYRYLWHNMTSPLGLKQHIDLGSFADYLLHTEWSLNQDAYTRSAYFFKDRHLPVEAGPVWDFNLAFGLGARATTAAWMFTQQPAWMRLLCNFEFAGLVIARWKTLRRGAWSDASVDAFVDAAAAPLLRTLAKCHNWMTDRESCASVSGVNHGSYQDQLGQLKASMAARAAWMDTNVDALYRRLDGSFCGTLPEFNCALDGHDGGCVTNPAAYYAAVNATPAIRQPYAGPPCAPSSSVNPNDAYNVPSIDPCWLSVGSYVTAGYITLTCSGHGLCPPGPNATCQCANQAVTADCSSTVSFASMLPRHATTVMVVATAVIVTGLALFVRRRRPIARYGGARVKLTYGTA
;
A
#
# COMPACT_ATOMS: atom_id res chain seq x y z
N MET A 1 -16.94 10.95 -55.54
CA MET A 1 -16.92 11.96 -54.46
C MET A 1 -15.74 11.64 -53.55
N LEU A 2 -14.67 12.40 -53.68
CA LEU A 2 -13.48 12.30 -52.83
C LEU A 2 -13.87 12.77 -51.43
N ALA A 3 -13.71 11.91 -50.43
CA ALA A 3 -13.92 12.27 -49.04
C ALA A 3 -12.90 13.35 -48.64
N SER A 4 -13.43 14.51 -48.23
CA SER A 4 -12.67 15.63 -47.70
C SER A 4 -11.88 15.17 -46.47
N VAL A 5 -10.56 15.07 -46.63
CA VAL A 5 -9.61 15.07 -45.52
C VAL A 5 -9.80 16.41 -44.83
N HIS A 6 -10.49 16.43 -43.69
CA HIS A 6 -10.52 17.59 -42.82
C HIS A 6 -9.08 17.84 -42.36
N SER A 7 -8.41 18.80 -43.00
CA SER A 7 -7.18 19.38 -42.51
C SER A 7 -7.48 19.96 -41.13
N HIS A 8 -7.07 19.26 -40.07
CA HIS A 8 -7.02 19.82 -38.73
C HIS A 8 -6.05 21.00 -38.82
N GLN A 9 -6.56 22.24 -38.78
CA GLN A 9 -5.68 23.38 -38.61
C GLN A 9 -5.03 23.22 -37.23
N PRO A 10 -3.70 23.35 -37.12
CA PRO A 10 -3.03 23.25 -35.83
C PRO A 10 -3.53 24.39 -34.94
N THR A 11 -4.38 24.02 -33.98
CA THR A 11 -4.80 24.86 -32.87
C THR A 11 -3.56 25.12 -32.00
N ASP A 12 -3.46 26.33 -31.45
CA ASP A 12 -2.39 26.66 -30.52
C ASP A 12 -2.49 25.71 -29.29
N PRO A 13 -1.50 24.84 -29.04
CA PRO A 13 -1.58 23.82 -28.00
C PRO A 13 -1.66 24.43 -26.58
N THR A 14 -1.30 25.71 -26.44
CA THR A 14 -1.44 26.46 -25.18
C THR A 14 -2.89 26.85 -24.86
N THR A 15 -3.79 26.76 -25.83
CA THR A 15 -5.22 27.05 -25.68
C THR A 15 -6.12 25.84 -25.93
N ASP A 16 -5.60 24.83 -26.63
CA ASP A 16 -6.34 23.60 -26.92
C ASP A 16 -6.52 22.74 -25.64
N PRO A 17 -7.76 22.45 -25.21
CA PRO A 17 -8.01 21.65 -24.00
C PRO A 17 -7.57 20.18 -24.14
N GLN A 18 -7.35 19.67 -25.36
CA GLN A 18 -6.90 18.31 -25.65
C GLN A 18 -5.38 18.16 -25.78
N CYS A 19 -4.63 19.24 -25.55
CA CYS A 19 -3.16 19.21 -25.46
C CYS A 19 -2.69 19.14 -24.00
N TYR A 20 -1.56 18.50 -23.72
CA TYR A 20 -1.05 18.29 -22.36
C TYR A 20 0.48 18.40 -22.36
N SER A 21 1.05 18.99 -21.30
CA SER A 21 2.51 18.99 -21.09
C SER A 21 3.03 17.71 -20.44
N VAL A 22 2.14 16.73 -20.25
CA VAL A 22 2.43 15.36 -19.84
C VAL A 22 2.05 14.41 -20.98
N PRO A 23 2.61 13.19 -21.02
CA PRO A 23 2.24 12.20 -22.04
C PRO A 23 0.74 11.86 -22.00
N ILE A 24 0.18 11.52 -23.16
CA ILE A 24 -1.18 10.97 -23.26
C ILE A 24 -1.11 9.45 -23.37
N LEU A 25 -1.87 8.76 -22.53
CA LEU A 25 -2.19 7.35 -22.68
C LEU A 25 -3.62 7.23 -23.21
N TYR A 26 -3.76 6.74 -24.44
CA TYR A 26 -5.05 6.46 -25.05
C TYR A 26 -5.32 4.95 -25.06
N ILE A 27 -6.31 4.53 -24.29
CA ILE A 27 -6.68 3.13 -24.10
C ILE A 27 -7.99 2.86 -24.85
N LYS A 28 -7.94 1.96 -25.84
CA LYS A 28 -9.13 1.44 -26.49
C LYS A 28 -9.44 0.05 -25.95
N THR A 29 -10.54 -0.11 -25.23
CA THR A 29 -10.95 -1.41 -24.68
C THR A 29 -11.84 -2.15 -25.67
N ALA A 30 -11.67 -3.47 -25.76
CA ALA A 30 -12.46 -4.32 -26.67
C ALA A 30 -13.95 -4.35 -26.30
N VAL A 31 -14.25 -4.27 -25.00
CA VAL A 31 -15.60 -4.10 -24.43
C VAL A 31 -15.56 -3.02 -23.36
N ALA A 32 -16.72 -2.55 -22.90
CA ALA A 32 -16.80 -1.59 -21.81
C ALA A 32 -16.18 -2.15 -20.52
N LEU A 33 -15.57 -1.28 -19.72
CA LEU A 33 -15.13 -1.65 -18.38
C LEU A 33 -16.37 -1.90 -17.49
N PRO A 34 -16.25 -2.73 -16.44
CA PRO A 34 -17.37 -3.01 -15.52
C PRO A 34 -17.96 -1.72 -14.94
N THR A 35 -19.26 -1.72 -14.63
CA THR A 35 -19.88 -0.64 -13.85
C THR A 35 -20.03 -1.08 -12.39
N LEU A 36 -20.31 -0.14 -11.48
CA LEU A 36 -20.63 -0.45 -10.08
C LEU A 36 -21.86 -1.38 -9.92
N GLU A 37 -22.62 -1.60 -10.99
CA GLU A 37 -23.76 -2.49 -11.05
C GLU A 37 -23.39 -3.91 -11.54
N CYS A 38 -22.09 -4.22 -11.67
CA CYS A 38 -21.65 -5.54 -12.12
C CYS A 38 -22.18 -6.66 -11.22
N VAL A 39 -22.55 -7.77 -11.84
CA VAL A 39 -23.03 -8.94 -11.11
C VAL A 39 -21.84 -9.70 -10.57
N GLN A 40 -21.69 -9.70 -9.25
CA GLN A 40 -20.67 -10.49 -8.57
C GLN A 40 -20.93 -11.98 -8.79
N ALA A 41 -19.96 -12.67 -9.40
CA ALA A 41 -20.04 -14.12 -9.56
C ALA A 41 -19.97 -14.82 -8.19
N PRO A 42 -20.65 -15.98 -8.03
CA PRO A 42 -20.49 -16.81 -6.85
C PRO A 42 -19.03 -17.20 -6.61
N PHE A 43 -18.68 -17.41 -5.34
CA PHE A 43 -17.34 -17.87 -4.98
C PHE A 43 -17.08 -19.27 -5.55
N PRO A 44 -15.82 -19.65 -5.90
CA PRO A 44 -14.59 -18.85 -5.90
C PRO A 44 -14.50 -17.91 -7.11
N ALA A 45 -14.60 -16.61 -6.89
CA ALA A 45 -14.47 -15.61 -7.94
C ALA A 45 -13.75 -14.34 -7.44
N PRO A 46 -13.01 -13.64 -8.31
CA PRO A 46 -12.54 -12.29 -8.02
C PRO A 46 -13.71 -11.29 -7.99
N ASP A 47 -13.44 -10.10 -7.46
CA ASP A 47 -14.37 -8.95 -7.51
C ASP A 47 -14.74 -8.59 -8.97
N CYS A 48 -16.02 -8.50 -9.29
CA CYS A 48 -16.49 -8.22 -10.66
C CYS A 48 -16.03 -6.86 -11.19
N MET A 49 -15.78 -5.87 -10.33
CA MET A 49 -15.22 -4.58 -10.73
C MET A 49 -13.79 -4.72 -11.27
N LYS A 50 -13.09 -5.80 -10.89
CA LYS A 50 -11.73 -6.10 -11.34
C LYS A 50 -11.70 -7.03 -12.55
N ALA A 51 -12.81 -7.17 -13.28
CA ALA A 51 -12.83 -7.93 -14.54
C ALA A 51 -11.83 -7.34 -15.54
N THR A 52 -11.16 -8.24 -16.25
CA THR A 52 -10.04 -7.88 -17.12
C THR A 52 -10.49 -7.82 -18.57
N VAL A 53 -10.11 -6.75 -19.28
CA VAL A 53 -10.56 -6.46 -20.64
C VAL A 53 -9.36 -6.33 -21.57
N ALA A 54 -9.38 -7.05 -22.70
CA ALA A 54 -8.39 -6.87 -23.76
C ALA A 54 -8.45 -5.43 -24.31
N SER A 55 -7.29 -4.82 -24.55
CA SER A 55 -7.20 -3.41 -24.93
C SER A 55 -6.05 -3.15 -25.91
N THR A 56 -6.12 -2.02 -26.61
CA THR A 56 -5.00 -1.41 -27.32
C THR A 56 -4.62 -0.12 -26.61
N LEU A 57 -3.32 0.10 -26.38
CA LEU A 57 -2.78 1.29 -25.73
C LEU A 57 -1.88 2.04 -26.71
N HIS A 58 -2.25 3.28 -27.01
CA HIS A 58 -1.41 4.23 -27.74
C HIS A 58 -0.78 5.23 -26.76
N VAL A 59 0.48 5.57 -27.00
CA VAL A 59 1.26 6.47 -26.16
C VAL A 59 1.71 7.66 -27.02
N LEU A 60 1.33 8.87 -26.61
CA LEU A 60 1.89 10.11 -27.15
C LEU A 60 2.83 10.70 -26.13
N ASN A 61 4.10 10.84 -26.52
CA ASN A 61 5.16 11.36 -25.67
C ASN A 61 6.12 12.22 -26.50
N LYS A 62 5.69 13.43 -26.84
CA LYS A 62 6.47 14.50 -27.46
C LYS A 62 7.14 15.35 -26.38
N THR A 63 8.19 16.07 -26.76
CA THR A 63 9.05 16.84 -25.84
C THR A 63 8.35 18.02 -25.14
N ASP A 64 7.32 18.63 -25.75
CA ASP A 64 6.66 19.82 -25.19
C ASP A 64 5.16 19.62 -24.97
N TRP A 65 4.37 19.54 -26.06
CA TRP A 65 2.93 19.31 -26.01
C TRP A 65 2.53 17.99 -26.65
N ASN A 66 1.65 17.27 -25.97
CA ASN A 66 1.01 16.04 -26.44
C ASN A 66 -0.46 16.35 -26.70
N CYS A 67 -0.91 16.26 -27.94
CA CYS A 67 -2.27 16.61 -28.33
C CYS A 67 -3.04 15.40 -28.84
N LEU A 68 -4.31 15.25 -28.43
CA LEU A 68 -5.13 14.10 -28.84
C LEU A 68 -5.29 14.01 -30.37
N GLY A 69 -5.32 15.14 -31.08
CA GLY A 69 -5.37 15.18 -32.55
C GLY A 69 -4.16 14.54 -33.24
N ASP A 70 -3.04 14.34 -32.53
CA ASP A 70 -1.83 13.70 -33.04
C ASP A 70 -1.82 12.18 -32.85
N LEU A 71 -2.97 11.56 -32.53
CA LEU A 71 -3.04 10.12 -32.24
C LEU A 71 -2.52 9.24 -33.37
N ASP A 72 -2.68 9.65 -34.62
CA ASP A 72 -2.17 8.93 -35.80
C ASP A 72 -0.63 8.95 -35.88
N LEU A 73 0.03 9.83 -35.12
CA LEU A 73 1.49 9.91 -34.98
C LEU A 73 2.02 9.09 -33.81
N ALA A 74 1.14 8.46 -33.02
CA ALA A 74 1.55 7.61 -31.90
C ALA A 74 2.30 6.36 -32.40
N ALA A 75 3.18 5.83 -31.55
CA ALA A 75 3.78 4.52 -31.79
C ALA A 75 2.70 3.44 -32.00
N PRO A 76 3.03 2.31 -32.66
CA PRO A 76 2.12 1.18 -32.79
C PRO A 76 1.48 0.82 -31.45
N GLY A 77 0.17 0.58 -31.46
CA GLY A 77 -0.57 0.31 -30.24
C GLY A 77 -0.07 -0.95 -29.54
N LEU A 78 0.27 -0.83 -28.26
CA LEU A 78 0.57 -1.98 -27.41
C LEU A 78 -0.74 -2.72 -27.09
N THR A 79 -0.67 -4.00 -26.76
CA THR A 79 -1.87 -4.83 -26.52
C THR A 79 -1.97 -5.32 -25.07
N PRO A 80 -2.22 -4.43 -24.09
CA PRO A 80 -2.41 -4.85 -22.71
C PRO A 80 -3.82 -5.40 -22.48
N ARG A 81 -3.96 -6.07 -21.35
CA ARG A 81 -5.21 -6.23 -20.62
C ARG A 81 -5.35 -5.12 -19.58
N VAL A 82 -6.54 -4.54 -19.46
CA VAL A 82 -6.84 -3.45 -18.52
C VAL A 82 -7.97 -3.86 -17.59
N ARG A 83 -7.88 -3.45 -16.33
CA ARG A 83 -8.96 -3.60 -15.33
C ARG A 83 -8.92 -2.46 -14.31
N TYR A 84 -9.99 -2.27 -13.55
CA TYR A 84 -9.90 -1.44 -12.36
C TYR A 84 -9.04 -2.11 -11.26
N ARG A 85 -8.47 -1.27 -10.40
CA ARG A 85 -7.63 -1.69 -9.27
C ARG A 85 -7.91 -0.88 -8.00
N GLY A 86 -7.26 -1.34 -6.93
CA GLY A 86 -7.48 -0.84 -5.57
C GLY A 86 -8.69 -1.52 -4.93
N ASP A 87 -9.08 -1.01 -3.76
CA ASP A 87 -10.18 -1.57 -2.98
C ASP A 87 -11.20 -0.49 -2.64
N SER A 88 -10.93 0.37 -1.65
CA SER A 88 -11.79 1.53 -1.35
C SER A 88 -11.91 2.47 -2.55
N SER A 89 -10.83 2.63 -3.32
CA SER A 89 -10.79 3.47 -4.53
C SER A 89 -11.65 2.94 -5.69
N LEU A 90 -12.11 1.69 -5.65
CA LEU A 90 -13.09 1.20 -6.63
C LEU A 90 -14.41 1.98 -6.54
N ARG A 91 -14.69 2.63 -5.40
CA ARG A 91 -15.91 3.42 -5.18
C ARG A 91 -15.76 4.89 -5.58
N PHE A 92 -14.58 5.32 -6.03
CA PHE A 92 -14.40 6.66 -6.57
C PHE A 92 -14.95 6.73 -7.99
N VAL A 93 -15.53 7.86 -8.37
CA VAL A 93 -15.96 8.11 -9.75
C VAL A 93 -14.78 8.08 -10.74
N LYS A 94 -13.58 8.44 -10.26
CA LYS A 94 -12.33 8.31 -10.99
C LYS A 94 -11.60 7.06 -10.51
N HIS A 95 -11.86 5.95 -11.20
CA HIS A 95 -11.24 4.67 -10.87
C HIS A 95 -9.74 4.65 -11.17
N GLN A 96 -9.01 3.84 -10.41
CA GLN A 96 -7.63 3.48 -10.73
C GLN A 96 -7.61 2.29 -11.69
N LEU A 97 -6.62 2.20 -12.57
CA LEU A 97 -6.50 1.12 -13.55
C LEU A 97 -5.21 0.32 -13.35
N LEU A 98 -5.25 -0.97 -13.64
CA LEU A 98 -4.09 -1.82 -13.86
C LEU A 98 -3.97 -2.08 -15.36
N VAL A 99 -2.79 -1.83 -15.92
CA VAL A 99 -2.39 -2.17 -17.29
C VAL A 99 -1.45 -3.37 -17.20
N LYS A 100 -1.84 -4.50 -17.78
CA LYS A 100 -1.08 -5.76 -17.73
C LYS A 100 -0.76 -6.27 -19.13
N PHE A 101 0.51 -6.47 -19.42
CA PHE A 101 1.03 -7.09 -20.64
C PHE A 101 1.29 -8.58 -20.43
N ASP A 102 1.31 -9.35 -21.52
CA ASP A 102 1.68 -10.77 -21.50
C ASP A 102 3.19 -10.98 -21.36
N THR A 103 3.97 -10.09 -21.95
CA THR A 103 5.43 -10.06 -21.88
C THR A 103 5.89 -8.73 -21.29
N PRO A 104 7.10 -8.65 -20.71
CA PRO A 104 7.63 -7.39 -20.22
C PRO A 104 7.67 -6.32 -21.31
N GLN A 105 7.13 -5.14 -21.01
CA GLN A 105 7.12 -3.96 -21.89
C GLN A 105 7.64 -2.75 -21.14
N GLU A 106 8.40 -1.90 -21.82
CA GLU A 106 8.65 -0.54 -21.34
C GLU A 106 7.39 0.31 -21.49
N LEU A 107 7.15 1.22 -20.54
CA LEU A 107 6.06 2.16 -20.65
C LEU A 107 6.53 3.55 -20.24
N LEU A 108 6.66 4.43 -21.24
CA LEU A 108 7.29 5.75 -21.10
C LEU A 108 8.71 5.62 -20.54
N THR A 109 9.00 6.20 -19.37
CA THR A 109 10.32 6.15 -18.73
C THR A 109 10.48 4.98 -17.75
N LEU A 110 9.44 4.14 -17.60
CA LEU A 110 9.45 3.05 -16.64
C LEU A 110 10.06 1.79 -17.28
N PRO A 111 11.03 1.12 -16.62
CA PRO A 111 11.68 -0.07 -17.14
C PRO A 111 10.74 -1.25 -17.41
N PRO A 112 11.18 -2.21 -18.26
CA PRO A 112 10.34 -3.31 -18.72
C PRO A 112 9.74 -4.12 -17.58
N ASP A 113 8.42 -4.29 -17.61
CA ASP A 113 7.66 -5.20 -16.73
C ASP A 113 6.32 -5.57 -17.38
N THR A 114 5.61 -6.52 -16.80
CA THR A 114 4.30 -6.96 -17.24
C THR A 114 3.17 -6.11 -16.65
N SER A 115 3.38 -5.40 -15.55
CA SER A 115 2.29 -4.73 -14.82
C SER A 115 2.61 -3.29 -14.43
N PHE A 116 1.68 -2.39 -14.76
CA PHE A 116 1.74 -0.96 -14.43
C PHE A 116 0.39 -0.49 -13.90
N ALA A 117 0.43 0.49 -13.01
CA ALA A 117 -0.75 1.11 -12.41
C ALA A 117 -0.96 2.51 -12.97
N LEU A 118 -2.20 2.84 -13.29
CA LEU A 118 -2.64 4.22 -13.44
C LEU A 118 -3.39 4.59 -12.16
N HIS A 119 -2.70 5.28 -11.27
CA HIS A 119 -3.31 5.83 -10.05
C HIS A 119 -4.04 7.12 -10.38
N GLY A 120 -5.36 7.14 -10.20
CA GLY A 120 -6.19 8.33 -10.28
C GLY A 120 -6.22 9.04 -8.93
N PRO A 121 -5.47 10.15 -8.72
CA PRO A 121 -5.39 10.88 -7.45
C PRO A 121 -6.68 11.64 -7.12
N TYR A 122 -7.79 10.91 -6.90
CA TYR A 122 -9.11 11.52 -6.78
C TYR A 122 -9.26 12.37 -5.51
N ILE A 123 -8.74 11.92 -4.39
CA ILE A 123 -8.78 12.65 -3.12
C ILE A 123 -7.53 13.52 -2.89
N ASP A 124 -6.49 13.35 -3.71
CA ASP A 124 -5.23 14.08 -3.60
C ASP A 124 -5.22 15.24 -4.60
N GLY A 125 -5.70 16.41 -4.16
CA GLY A 125 -5.70 17.63 -4.96
C GLY A 125 -4.33 18.14 -5.38
N SER A 126 -3.25 17.69 -4.70
CA SER A 126 -1.88 18.03 -5.09
C SER A 126 -1.41 17.23 -6.30
N LEU A 127 -2.01 16.07 -6.58
CA LEU A 127 -1.56 15.08 -7.56
C LEU A 127 -0.13 14.55 -7.29
N MET A 128 0.49 14.89 -6.15
CA MET A 128 1.92 14.74 -5.89
C MET A 128 2.26 13.77 -4.76
N ARG A 129 1.33 13.41 -3.88
CA ARG A 129 1.69 12.70 -2.63
C ARG A 129 2.37 11.36 -2.87
N ASN A 130 1.81 10.53 -3.76
CA ASN A 130 2.47 9.30 -4.19
C ASN A 130 3.78 9.57 -4.94
N HIS A 131 3.82 10.62 -5.76
CA HIS A 131 4.99 10.95 -6.57
C HIS A 131 6.21 11.31 -5.70
N VAL A 132 6.03 12.22 -4.75
CA VAL A 132 7.09 12.65 -3.81
C VAL A 132 7.44 11.55 -2.82
N ALA A 133 6.47 10.77 -2.34
CA ALA A 133 6.75 9.62 -1.48
C ALA A 133 7.72 8.64 -2.14
N HIS A 134 7.44 8.23 -3.37
CA HIS A 134 8.30 7.28 -4.07
C HIS A 134 9.66 7.89 -4.44
N TRP A 135 9.71 9.18 -4.80
CA TRP A 135 10.99 9.87 -5.02
C TRP A 135 11.84 9.91 -3.74
N LEU A 136 11.27 10.25 -2.59
CA LEU A 136 11.96 10.26 -1.31
C LEU A 136 12.55 8.89 -0.96
N TYR A 137 11.78 7.81 -1.14
CA TYR A 137 12.27 6.46 -0.82
C TYR A 137 13.36 6.01 -1.79
N ARG A 138 13.26 6.32 -3.09
CA ARG A 138 14.36 6.03 -4.04
C ARG A 138 15.66 6.74 -3.65
N ASN A 139 15.58 7.92 -3.06
CA ASN A 139 16.75 8.67 -2.57
C ASN A 139 17.41 8.07 -1.32
N THR A 140 16.85 7.01 -0.72
CA THR A 140 17.59 6.21 0.28
C THR A 140 18.55 5.21 -0.37
N GLY A 141 18.47 5.04 -1.70
CA GLY A 141 19.16 4.02 -2.48
C GLY A 141 18.35 2.74 -2.69
N ARG A 142 17.13 2.66 -2.13
CA ARG A 142 16.28 1.47 -2.20
C ARG A 142 15.26 1.54 -3.33
N TYR A 143 14.80 0.38 -3.76
CA TYR A 143 13.72 0.30 -4.73
C TYR A 143 12.42 0.90 -4.16
N SER A 144 11.79 1.76 -4.96
CA SER A 144 10.41 2.20 -4.80
C SER A 144 9.82 2.42 -6.20
N PRO A 145 8.52 2.16 -6.42
CA PRO A 145 7.87 2.38 -7.70
C PRO A 145 8.27 3.68 -8.40
N ARG A 146 8.81 3.57 -9.61
CA ARG A 146 9.02 4.74 -10.50
C ARG A 146 7.67 5.25 -10.99
N THR A 147 7.59 6.56 -11.20
CA THR A 147 6.30 7.25 -11.37
C THR A 147 6.41 8.39 -12.38
N GLN A 148 5.38 8.60 -13.19
CA GLN A 148 5.29 9.68 -14.17
C GLN A 148 3.83 10.14 -14.34
N HIS A 149 3.56 11.45 -14.33
CA HIS A 149 2.20 11.95 -14.60
C HIS A 149 1.82 11.78 -16.07
N VAL A 150 0.56 11.48 -16.32
CA VAL A 150 -0.01 11.25 -17.66
C VAL A 150 -1.45 11.76 -17.74
N ALA A 151 -1.89 12.13 -18.94
CA ALA A 151 -3.30 12.33 -19.26
C ALA A 151 -3.89 11.03 -19.81
N VAL A 152 -5.08 10.63 -19.35
CA VAL A 152 -5.70 9.36 -19.78
C VAL A 152 -6.97 9.61 -20.56
N TYR A 153 -7.06 8.97 -21.73
CA TYR A 153 -8.29 8.84 -22.50
C TYR A 153 -8.66 7.38 -22.65
N ILE A 154 -9.96 7.08 -22.56
CA ILE A 154 -10.48 5.72 -22.77
C ILE A 154 -11.57 5.76 -23.83
N ALA A 155 -11.49 4.86 -24.81
CA ALA A 155 -12.55 4.57 -25.75
C ALA A 155 -13.05 3.14 -25.52
N GLU A 156 -14.34 2.99 -25.26
CA GLU A 156 -14.96 1.67 -25.03
C GLU A 156 -15.64 1.17 -26.30
N GLY A 157 -15.16 0.07 -26.87
CA GLY A 157 -15.68 -0.48 -28.13
C GLY A 157 -15.51 0.49 -29.31
N THR A 158 -16.62 0.97 -29.87
CA THR A 158 -16.65 1.91 -31.00
C THR A 158 -16.91 3.36 -30.59
N HIS A 159 -17.02 3.65 -29.29
CA HIS A 159 -17.26 5.00 -28.79
C HIS A 159 -16.05 5.91 -29.00
N LYS A 160 -16.32 7.23 -29.00
CA LYS A 160 -15.27 8.25 -29.03
C LYS A 160 -14.43 8.19 -27.73
N PRO A 161 -13.14 8.57 -27.78
CA PRO A 161 -12.33 8.72 -26.58
C PRO A 161 -12.97 9.70 -25.60
N LYS A 162 -13.09 9.29 -24.34
CA LYS A 162 -13.48 10.16 -23.22
C LYS A 162 -12.25 10.44 -22.36
N TYR A 163 -12.09 11.68 -21.93
CA TYR A 163 -11.08 12.05 -20.95
C TYR A 163 -11.41 11.49 -19.57
N PHE A 164 -10.44 10.85 -18.91
CA PHE A 164 -10.58 10.29 -17.56
C PHE A 164 -9.86 11.11 -16.49
N GLY A 165 -9.06 12.12 -16.88
CA GLY A 165 -8.32 12.96 -15.96
C GLY A 165 -6.80 12.81 -16.06
N LEU A 166 -6.10 13.55 -15.19
CA LEU A 166 -4.67 13.38 -14.93
C LEU A 166 -4.43 12.22 -13.98
N TYR A 167 -3.53 11.31 -14.33
CA TYR A 167 -3.16 10.14 -13.56
C TYR A 167 -1.67 10.18 -13.23
N LEU A 168 -1.28 9.41 -12.21
CA LEU A 168 0.10 9.05 -11.98
C LEU A 168 0.30 7.61 -12.49
N LEU A 169 1.02 7.46 -13.60
CA LEU A 169 1.55 6.17 -14.02
C LEU A 169 2.61 5.76 -13.01
N LEU A 170 2.51 4.54 -12.50
CA LEU A 170 3.47 4.00 -11.55
C LEU A 170 3.64 2.50 -11.70
N GLU A 171 4.85 2.02 -11.42
CA GLU A 171 5.14 0.59 -11.37
C GLU A 171 4.25 -0.09 -10.32
N THR A 172 3.76 -1.30 -10.61
CA THR A 172 3.27 -2.15 -9.51
C THR A 172 4.45 -2.75 -8.76
N ILE A 173 4.27 -3.00 -7.46
CA ILE A 173 5.25 -3.78 -6.71
C ILE A 173 5.33 -5.17 -7.34
N GLY A 174 6.53 -5.49 -7.83
CA GLY A 174 6.88 -6.76 -8.42
C GLY A 174 8.23 -7.23 -7.91
N TYR A 175 8.56 -8.48 -8.16
CA TYR A 175 9.75 -9.13 -7.60
C TYR A 175 10.78 -9.53 -8.67
N GLY A 176 10.54 -9.13 -9.92
CA GLY A 176 11.48 -9.28 -11.01
C GLY A 176 12.68 -8.31 -10.93
N PRO A 177 13.66 -8.46 -11.84
CA PRO A 177 14.96 -7.76 -11.77
C PRO A 177 14.87 -6.24 -11.88
N ASN A 178 13.85 -5.69 -12.56
CA ASN A 178 13.64 -4.25 -12.69
C ASN A 178 12.83 -3.63 -11.53
N ARG A 179 12.51 -4.44 -10.51
CA ARG A 179 11.68 -4.11 -9.33
C ARG A 179 12.43 -4.48 -8.05
N VAL A 180 11.83 -5.25 -7.14
CA VAL A 180 12.50 -5.71 -5.91
C VAL A 180 13.69 -6.62 -6.24
N GLY A 181 13.61 -7.46 -7.28
CA GLY A 181 14.67 -8.39 -7.66
C GLY A 181 14.94 -9.45 -6.58
N LEU A 182 14.10 -10.49 -6.53
CA LEU A 182 14.29 -11.64 -5.64
C LEU A 182 14.79 -12.85 -6.43
N ALA A 183 15.57 -13.71 -5.76
CA ALA A 183 15.84 -15.05 -6.26
C ALA A 183 14.52 -15.80 -6.48
N GLU A 184 14.44 -16.52 -7.59
CA GLU A 184 13.28 -17.35 -7.88
C GLU A 184 13.19 -18.51 -6.87
N ASN A 185 11.99 -18.72 -6.34
CA ASN A 185 11.65 -19.82 -5.45
C ASN A 185 10.52 -20.65 -6.08
N LYS A 186 10.81 -21.92 -6.34
CA LYS A 186 9.95 -22.88 -7.03
C LYS A 186 9.67 -24.08 -6.14
N ALA A 187 8.55 -24.73 -6.41
CA ALA A 187 8.18 -25.97 -5.75
C ALA A 187 9.19 -27.11 -5.96
N THR A 188 9.99 -27.05 -7.03
CA THR A 188 11.04 -28.04 -7.33
C THR A 188 12.36 -27.77 -6.65
N CYS A 189 12.58 -26.57 -6.07
CA CYS A 189 13.85 -26.23 -5.42
C CYS A 189 14.17 -27.20 -4.28
N ALA A 190 15.46 -27.48 -4.06
CA ALA A 190 15.90 -28.16 -2.84
C ALA A 190 15.51 -27.35 -1.58
N PRO A 191 15.22 -28.02 -0.43
CA PRO A 191 14.83 -27.32 0.79
C PRO A 191 15.79 -26.21 1.24
N ASP A 192 17.10 -26.44 1.12
CA ASP A 192 18.13 -25.44 1.49
C ASP A 192 18.11 -24.19 0.58
N ASP A 193 17.69 -24.37 -0.69
CA ASP A 193 17.54 -23.28 -1.67
C ASP A 193 16.23 -22.48 -1.46
N GLN A 194 15.30 -22.97 -0.64
CA GLN A 194 14.04 -22.28 -0.28
C GLN A 194 14.18 -21.36 0.93
N SER A 195 15.42 -21.06 1.35
CA SER A 195 15.71 -20.11 2.44
C SER A 195 15.26 -18.67 2.17
N GLY A 196 14.82 -18.33 0.95
CA GLY A 196 14.36 -17.01 0.55
C GLY A 196 13.63 -17.03 -0.80
N GLY A 197 13.51 -15.86 -1.43
CA GLY A 197 12.61 -15.68 -2.57
C GLY A 197 11.16 -15.53 -2.12
N TRP A 198 10.95 -14.92 -0.95
CA TRP A 198 9.64 -14.66 -0.36
C TRP A 198 9.33 -13.17 -0.40
N GLY A 199 8.16 -12.80 -0.89
CA GLY A 199 7.62 -11.44 -0.81
C GLY A 199 6.20 -11.49 -0.27
N TRP A 200 5.88 -10.62 0.70
CA TRP A 200 4.54 -10.57 1.29
C TRP A 200 4.15 -9.14 1.66
N GLN A 201 2.86 -8.95 1.93
CA GLN A 201 2.32 -7.69 2.43
C GLN A 201 1.42 -7.92 3.64
N PHE A 202 1.26 -6.91 4.50
CA PHE A 202 0.12 -6.83 5.41
C PHE A 202 -1.00 -6.05 4.75
N ASN A 203 -2.16 -6.69 4.64
CA ASN A 203 -3.40 -6.05 4.20
C ASN A 203 -4.60 -6.81 4.80
N PRO A 204 -5.76 -6.18 4.97
CA PRO A 204 -7.02 -6.92 5.07
C PRO A 204 -7.19 -7.88 3.88
N LEU A 205 -7.82 -9.03 4.14
CA LEU A 205 -8.29 -9.89 3.07
C LEU A 205 -9.50 -9.25 2.40
N MET A 206 -9.40 -9.05 1.09
CA MET A 206 -10.50 -8.55 0.26
C MET A 206 -11.16 -9.70 -0.47
N TYR A 207 -12.36 -9.44 -1.00
CA TYR A 207 -13.08 -10.41 -1.81
C TYR A 207 -12.20 -10.90 -2.99
N GLY A 208 -12.07 -12.21 -3.12
CA GLY A 208 -11.22 -12.87 -4.12
C GLY A 208 -9.71 -12.73 -3.88
N THR A 209 -9.27 -12.22 -2.73
CA THR A 209 -7.84 -12.19 -2.38
C THR A 209 -7.38 -13.59 -2.05
N TYR A 210 -6.41 -14.10 -2.80
CA TYR A 210 -5.75 -15.36 -2.50
C TYR A 210 -4.75 -15.15 -1.37
N SER A 211 -4.93 -15.87 -0.26
CA SER A 211 -3.97 -15.91 0.84
C SER A 211 -3.60 -17.36 1.11
N PRO A 212 -2.42 -17.82 0.68
CA PRO A 212 -2.03 -19.21 0.86
C PRO A 212 -1.81 -19.52 2.35
N ASN A 213 -2.57 -20.49 2.88
CA ASN A 213 -2.63 -20.95 4.27
C ASN A 213 -2.81 -19.85 5.35
N ILE A 214 -3.24 -20.26 6.54
CA ILE A 214 -3.41 -19.37 7.69
C ILE A 214 -2.14 -19.43 8.52
N MET A 215 -1.46 -18.28 8.66
CA MET A 215 -0.50 -18.12 9.74
C MET A 215 -1.24 -18.31 11.07
N GLN A 216 -0.77 -19.25 11.88
CA GLN A 216 -1.26 -19.49 13.24
C GLN A 216 -0.09 -19.31 14.20
N ASP A 217 0.12 -18.08 14.63
CA ASP A 217 1.13 -17.76 15.63
C ASP A 217 0.59 -16.70 16.61
N GLN A 218 0.92 -16.85 17.89
CA GLN A 218 0.48 -15.94 18.95
C GLN A 218 0.95 -14.48 18.75
N TYR A 219 2.01 -14.26 17.95
CA TYR A 219 2.56 -12.93 17.66
C TYR A 219 2.11 -12.36 16.32
N GLN A 220 1.29 -13.07 15.56
CA GLN A 220 0.87 -12.60 14.24
C GLN A 220 0.18 -11.23 14.27
N GLY A 221 -0.60 -10.96 15.32
CA GLY A 221 -1.27 -9.68 15.51
C GLY A 221 -0.32 -8.52 15.86
N GLN A 222 0.90 -8.82 16.31
CA GLN A 222 1.88 -7.84 16.79
C GLN A 222 2.70 -7.22 15.65
N PHE A 223 2.84 -7.93 14.53
CA PHE A 223 3.64 -7.52 13.37
C PHE A 223 2.81 -6.91 12.23
N GLY A 224 1.50 -6.68 12.44
CA GLY A 224 0.59 -6.03 11.49
C GLY A 224 -0.73 -5.48 12.07
N MET A 225 -0.82 -5.35 13.41
CA MET A 225 -2.03 -4.89 14.14
C MET A 225 -3.33 -5.57 13.71
N GLY A 226 -3.29 -6.89 13.56
CA GLY A 226 -4.44 -7.70 13.16
C GLY A 226 -4.68 -7.82 11.65
N ALA A 227 -3.91 -7.12 10.82
CA ALA A 227 -3.84 -7.43 9.39
C ALA A 227 -3.08 -8.74 9.16
N ARG A 228 -3.41 -9.43 8.06
CA ARG A 228 -2.85 -10.75 7.75
C ARG A 228 -1.67 -10.62 6.78
N PRO A 229 -0.63 -11.46 6.92
CA PRO A 229 0.37 -11.60 5.88
C PRO A 229 -0.27 -12.25 4.65
N ILE A 230 -0.10 -11.64 3.49
CA ILE A 230 -0.53 -12.16 2.20
C ILE A 230 0.72 -12.41 1.38
N LEU A 231 0.98 -13.67 1.02
CA LEU A 231 2.08 -14.03 0.16
C LEU A 231 1.85 -13.45 -1.24
N MET A 232 2.84 -12.70 -1.73
CA MET A 232 2.83 -12.04 -3.03
C MET A 232 3.84 -12.66 -4.00
N PHE A 233 4.90 -13.27 -3.48
CA PHE A 233 5.92 -13.97 -4.28
C PHE A 233 6.52 -15.15 -3.51
N PRO A 234 6.60 -16.35 -4.11
CA PRO A 234 6.04 -16.69 -5.42
C PRO A 234 4.51 -16.59 -5.44
N PRO A 235 3.90 -16.31 -6.61
CA PRO A 235 2.45 -16.22 -6.72
C PRO A 235 1.78 -17.59 -6.47
N GLY A 236 0.49 -17.57 -6.15
CA GLY A 236 -0.24 -18.78 -5.73
C GLY A 236 -0.24 -19.91 -6.76
N ASP A 237 -0.23 -19.58 -8.06
CA ASP A 237 -0.21 -20.55 -9.17
C ASP A 237 1.13 -21.28 -9.34
N THR A 238 2.21 -20.78 -8.75
CA THR A 238 3.53 -21.42 -8.74
C THR A 238 3.94 -21.96 -7.37
N THR A 239 3.09 -21.78 -6.36
CA THR A 239 3.34 -22.19 -4.97
C THR A 239 2.70 -23.55 -4.68
N SER A 240 3.47 -24.52 -4.18
CA SER A 240 2.95 -25.82 -3.70
C SER A 240 2.54 -25.75 -2.22
N GLN A 241 1.82 -26.76 -1.72
CA GLN A 241 1.48 -26.84 -0.30
C GLN A 241 2.74 -26.87 0.59
N ALA A 242 3.79 -27.60 0.19
CA ALA A 242 5.06 -27.63 0.90
C ALA A 242 5.66 -26.23 1.09
N MET A 243 5.61 -25.40 0.04
CA MET A 243 6.07 -24.01 0.08
C MET A 243 5.22 -23.15 1.01
N ARG A 244 3.88 -23.34 1.01
CA ARG A 244 2.98 -22.63 1.93
C ARG A 244 3.32 -22.96 3.38
N ASP A 245 3.55 -24.24 3.69
CA ASP A 245 3.88 -24.68 5.05
C ASP A 245 5.29 -24.23 5.47
N ALA A 246 6.25 -24.19 4.54
CA ALA A 246 7.56 -23.59 4.76
C ALA A 246 7.48 -22.07 5.05
N PHE A 247 6.47 -21.38 4.53
CA PHE A 247 6.26 -19.95 4.76
C PHE A 247 5.47 -19.67 6.06
N VAL A 248 4.28 -20.25 6.23
CA VAL A 248 3.34 -19.93 7.34
C VAL A 248 3.00 -21.06 8.31
N GLY A 249 3.47 -22.29 8.08
CA GLY A 249 3.26 -23.41 9.01
C GLY A 249 3.92 -23.15 10.36
N GLU A 250 3.55 -23.90 11.41
CA GLU A 250 4.03 -23.67 12.79
C GLU A 250 5.57 -23.60 12.93
N LYS A 251 6.28 -24.37 12.10
CA LYS A 251 7.75 -24.41 12.01
C LYS A 251 8.30 -23.64 10.80
N GLY A 252 7.42 -23.01 10.02
CA GLY A 252 7.74 -22.22 8.86
C GLY A 252 8.47 -20.92 9.22
N PHE A 253 8.97 -20.27 8.18
CA PHE A 253 9.79 -19.07 8.30
C PHE A 253 9.09 -17.93 9.07
N LEU A 254 7.85 -17.57 8.71
CA LEU A 254 7.22 -16.36 9.21
C LEU A 254 6.86 -16.44 10.71
N PRO A 255 6.29 -17.55 11.24
CA PRO A 255 6.13 -17.71 12.69
C PRO A 255 7.45 -17.67 13.46
N GLN A 256 8.50 -18.34 12.97
CA GLN A 256 9.79 -18.36 13.65
C GLN A 256 10.44 -16.97 13.66
N TYR A 257 10.30 -16.22 12.57
CA TYR A 257 10.71 -14.82 12.49
C TYR A 257 9.98 -13.94 13.53
N TYR A 258 8.66 -14.05 13.66
CA TYR A 258 7.93 -13.26 14.66
C TYR A 258 8.28 -13.64 16.10
N ARG A 259 8.45 -14.93 16.39
CA ARG A 259 8.90 -15.40 17.72
C ARG A 259 10.27 -14.84 18.06
N TYR A 260 11.20 -14.80 17.10
CA TYR A 260 12.51 -14.17 17.30
C TYR A 260 12.36 -12.68 17.67
N LEU A 261 11.59 -11.93 16.86
CA LEU A 261 11.35 -10.51 17.11
C LEU A 261 10.58 -10.25 18.42
N TRP A 262 9.82 -11.22 18.90
CA TRP A 262 9.13 -11.08 20.17
C TRP A 262 10.03 -11.42 21.36
N HIS A 263 10.67 -12.58 21.38
CA HIS A 263 11.36 -13.09 22.56
C HIS A 263 12.85 -12.74 22.63
N ASN A 264 13.52 -12.65 21.49
CA ASN A 264 14.97 -12.86 21.43
C ASN A 264 15.76 -11.63 20.96
N MET A 265 15.08 -10.47 20.87
CA MET A 265 15.73 -9.17 20.56
C MET A 265 16.58 -8.63 21.73
N THR A 266 16.72 -9.41 22.81
CA THR A 266 17.61 -9.15 23.93
C THR A 266 19.06 -9.45 23.61
N SER A 267 19.34 -10.27 22.58
CA SER A 267 20.69 -10.44 22.04
C SER A 267 21.05 -9.21 21.21
N PRO A 268 21.93 -8.32 21.71
CA PRO A 268 22.08 -6.98 21.15
C PRO A 268 22.68 -7.00 19.73
N LEU A 269 23.37 -8.08 19.34
CA LEU A 269 23.97 -8.27 18.02
C LEU A 269 23.21 -9.26 17.11
N GLY A 270 22.17 -9.93 17.63
CA GLY A 270 21.46 -10.96 16.87
C GLY A 270 20.53 -10.39 15.80
N LEU A 271 20.01 -9.18 16.00
CA LEU A 271 18.90 -8.63 15.20
C LEU A 271 19.24 -8.56 13.70
N LYS A 272 20.47 -8.17 13.36
CA LYS A 272 20.95 -8.08 11.96
C LYS A 272 21.05 -9.41 11.21
N GLN A 273 20.96 -10.55 11.92
CA GLN A 273 20.86 -11.88 11.27
C GLN A 273 19.45 -12.15 10.74
N HIS A 274 18.44 -11.43 11.24
CA HIS A 274 17.03 -11.65 10.93
C HIS A 274 16.43 -10.53 10.08
N ILE A 275 16.85 -9.27 10.30
CA ILE A 275 16.41 -8.11 9.51
C ILE A 275 17.59 -7.32 8.94
N ASP A 276 17.39 -6.70 7.79
CA ASP A 276 18.27 -5.65 7.29
C ASP A 276 17.95 -4.35 8.03
N LEU A 277 18.78 -3.99 9.02
CA LEU A 277 18.57 -2.81 9.87
C LEU A 277 18.37 -1.53 9.04
N GLY A 278 19.08 -1.41 7.91
CA GLY A 278 18.97 -0.26 7.02
C GLY A 278 17.60 -0.12 6.37
N SER A 279 17.02 -1.20 5.88
CA SER A 279 15.70 -1.19 5.22
C SER A 279 14.61 -0.84 6.21
N PHE A 280 14.69 -1.38 7.43
CA PHE A 280 13.75 -1.07 8.50
C PHE A 280 13.89 0.38 8.96
N ALA A 281 15.11 0.92 9.04
CA ALA A 281 15.35 2.32 9.38
C ALA A 281 14.80 3.25 8.29
N ASP A 282 15.10 2.98 7.02
CA ASP A 282 14.62 3.78 5.89
C ASP A 282 13.08 3.73 5.78
N TYR A 283 12.46 2.56 5.95
CA TYR A 283 11.00 2.39 5.96
C TYR A 283 10.35 3.14 7.13
N LEU A 284 10.90 3.02 8.34
CA LEU A 284 10.41 3.72 9.52
C LEU A 284 10.48 5.23 9.31
N LEU A 285 11.63 5.77 8.94
CA LEU A 285 11.81 7.21 8.76
C LEU A 285 10.92 7.78 7.66
N HIS A 286 10.78 7.06 6.54
CA HIS A 286 9.89 7.47 5.45
C HIS A 286 8.42 7.48 5.87
N THR A 287 7.99 6.44 6.58
CA THR A 287 6.63 6.32 7.10
C THR A 287 6.34 7.42 8.13
N GLU A 288 7.25 7.65 9.07
CA GLU A 288 7.09 8.67 10.11
C GLU A 288 7.09 10.09 9.56
N TRP A 289 7.89 10.38 8.53
CA TRP A 289 7.90 11.70 7.91
C TRP A 289 6.67 11.93 7.04
N SER A 290 6.24 10.90 6.31
CA SER A 290 5.05 10.99 5.48
C SER A 290 3.75 11.01 6.27
N LEU A 291 3.78 10.59 7.55
CA LEU A 291 2.58 10.36 8.35
C LEU A 291 1.59 9.42 7.66
N ASN A 292 2.11 8.42 6.93
CA ASN A 292 1.27 7.46 6.23
C ASN A 292 0.51 6.59 7.24
N GLN A 293 -0.75 6.94 7.50
CA GLN A 293 -1.61 6.33 8.52
C GLN A 293 -1.90 4.84 8.31
N ASP A 294 -1.82 4.37 7.08
CA ASP A 294 -2.08 2.98 6.73
C ASP A 294 -0.83 2.12 6.93
N ALA A 295 0.35 2.74 6.86
CA ALA A 295 1.62 2.06 7.02
C ALA A 295 1.74 1.35 8.38
N TYR A 296 2.61 0.34 8.43
CA TYR A 296 2.75 -0.66 9.49
C TYR A 296 1.62 -1.69 9.60
N THR A 297 0.43 -1.42 9.05
CA THR A 297 -0.74 -2.32 9.21
C THR A 297 -1.41 -2.70 7.88
N ARG A 298 -1.32 -1.83 6.88
CA ARG A 298 -1.90 -1.98 5.54
C ARG A 298 -0.89 -1.49 4.52
N SER A 299 -0.96 -2.01 3.29
CA SER A 299 -0.04 -1.62 2.23
C SER A 299 1.46 -1.69 2.64
N ALA A 300 1.78 -2.59 3.59
CA ALA A 300 3.11 -2.72 4.18
C ALA A 300 3.78 -3.97 3.62
N TYR A 301 4.79 -3.78 2.77
CA TYR A 301 5.48 -4.85 2.07
C TYR A 301 6.77 -5.23 2.76
N PHE A 302 7.10 -6.51 2.67
CA PHE A 302 8.34 -7.09 3.16
C PHE A 302 8.79 -8.18 2.20
N PHE A 303 10.08 -8.46 2.23
CA PHE A 303 10.62 -9.56 1.45
C PHE A 303 11.85 -10.16 2.12
N LYS A 304 12.16 -11.39 1.73
CA LYS A 304 13.36 -12.11 2.14
C LYS A 304 13.99 -12.74 0.90
N ASP A 305 15.17 -12.27 0.55
CA ASP A 305 15.96 -12.90 -0.52
C ASP A 305 16.75 -14.11 0.02
N ARG A 306 17.23 -14.96 -0.89
CA ARG A 306 17.92 -16.21 -0.55
C ARG A 306 19.14 -15.95 0.33
N HIS A 307 19.25 -16.67 1.46
CA HIS A 307 20.29 -16.50 2.49
C HIS A 307 20.47 -15.10 3.08
N LEU A 308 19.55 -14.17 2.82
CA LEU A 308 19.63 -12.80 3.32
C LEU A 308 18.56 -12.52 4.39
N PRO A 309 18.79 -11.52 5.26
CA PRO A 309 17.79 -11.04 6.22
C PRO A 309 16.52 -10.53 5.54
N VAL A 310 15.46 -10.34 6.32
CA VAL A 310 14.22 -9.69 5.87
C VAL A 310 14.47 -8.20 5.62
N GLU A 311 13.93 -7.68 4.52
CA GLU A 311 13.86 -6.25 4.25
C GLU A 311 12.44 -5.71 4.40
N ALA A 312 12.32 -4.49 4.94
CA ALA A 312 11.09 -3.72 4.94
C ALA A 312 10.97 -2.87 3.66
N GLY A 313 9.77 -2.86 3.09
CA GLY A 313 9.45 -2.22 1.82
C GLY A 313 9.31 -3.21 0.66
N PRO A 314 9.18 -2.72 -0.58
CA PRO A 314 9.12 -1.29 -0.95
C PRO A 314 7.88 -0.59 -0.36
N VAL A 315 7.97 0.73 -0.18
CA VAL A 315 6.85 1.52 0.33
C VAL A 315 5.72 1.66 -0.70
N TRP A 316 4.48 1.84 -0.22
CA TRP A 316 3.28 1.90 -1.06
C TRP A 316 2.16 2.76 -0.45
N ASP A 317 1.27 3.26 -1.32
CA ASP A 317 0.00 3.92 -1.01
C ASP A 317 0.08 5.15 -0.09
N PHE A 318 0.42 6.30 -0.66
CA PHE A 318 0.62 7.58 0.04
C PHE A 318 -0.45 8.62 -0.27
N ASN A 319 -1.61 8.21 -0.78
CA ASN A 319 -2.70 9.14 -1.08
C ASN A 319 -3.19 9.89 0.18
N LEU A 320 -3.15 9.26 1.36
CA LEU A 320 -3.53 9.81 2.67
C LEU A 320 -2.32 10.27 3.52
N ALA A 321 -1.20 10.62 2.88
CA ALA A 321 0.02 11.08 3.54
C ALA A 321 0.18 12.61 3.44
N PHE A 322 1.22 13.15 4.07
CA PHE A 322 1.70 14.53 3.98
C PHE A 322 0.58 15.56 4.16
N GLY A 323 0.03 15.63 5.38
CA GLY A 323 -1.03 16.59 5.72
C GLY A 323 -2.43 16.19 5.26
N LEU A 324 -2.62 14.96 4.77
CA LEU A 324 -3.94 14.36 4.56
C LEU A 324 -4.16 13.18 5.52
N GLY A 325 -5.41 12.73 5.65
CA GLY A 325 -5.77 11.60 6.50
C GLY A 325 -5.96 11.96 7.98
N ALA A 326 -6.36 10.98 8.77
CA ALA A 326 -6.58 11.04 10.20
C ALA A 326 -5.31 11.34 11.02
N ARG A 327 -4.10 11.18 10.43
CA ARG A 327 -2.82 11.46 11.09
C ARG A 327 -2.13 12.73 10.62
N ALA A 328 -2.78 13.54 9.76
CA ALA A 328 -2.22 14.71 9.09
C ALA A 328 -1.40 15.67 9.98
N THR A 329 -1.80 15.85 11.25
CA THR A 329 -1.20 16.81 12.18
C THR A 329 -0.63 16.16 13.44
N THR A 330 -0.28 14.86 13.37
CA THR A 330 0.18 14.11 14.55
C THR A 330 1.54 14.63 15.05
N ALA A 331 1.59 15.04 16.31
CA ALA A 331 2.80 15.48 17.01
C ALA A 331 3.41 14.35 17.88
N ALA A 332 3.37 13.12 17.36
CA ALA A 332 3.89 11.92 18.01
C ALA A 332 4.49 10.98 16.96
N TRP A 333 5.27 10.01 17.43
CA TRP A 333 5.76 8.89 16.61
C TRP A 333 4.65 7.87 16.39
N MET A 334 4.36 7.52 15.14
CA MET A 334 3.27 6.59 14.80
C MET A 334 3.61 5.14 15.16
N PHE A 335 4.87 4.74 15.03
CA PHE A 335 5.35 3.40 15.34
C PHE A 335 5.14 3.02 16.81
N THR A 336 4.94 3.98 17.72
CA THR A 336 4.70 3.69 19.15
C THR A 336 3.41 2.92 19.40
N GLN A 337 2.47 2.97 18.46
CA GLN A 337 1.25 2.17 18.48
C GLN A 337 1.42 0.80 17.81
N GLN A 338 2.64 0.47 17.37
CA GLN A 338 2.98 -0.72 16.59
C GLN A 338 3.99 -1.56 17.39
N PRO A 339 3.53 -2.58 18.15
CA PRO A 339 4.38 -3.30 19.10
C PRO A 339 5.69 -3.82 18.50
N ALA A 340 5.64 -4.42 17.30
CA ALA A 340 6.83 -4.90 16.62
C ALA A 340 7.85 -3.78 16.34
N TRP A 341 7.41 -2.68 15.74
CA TRP A 341 8.29 -1.57 15.37
C TRP A 341 8.83 -0.82 16.59
N MET A 342 7.99 -0.62 17.61
CA MET A 342 8.41 -0.03 18.88
C MET A 342 9.49 -0.87 19.55
N ARG A 343 9.35 -2.21 19.56
CA ARG A 343 10.36 -3.08 20.17
C ARG A 343 11.70 -3.06 19.43
N LEU A 344 11.74 -2.79 18.12
CA LEU A 344 13.01 -2.63 17.39
C LEU A 344 13.86 -1.50 17.98
N LEU A 345 13.26 -0.41 18.46
CA LEU A 345 14.00 0.67 19.11
C LEU A 345 14.56 0.32 20.48
N CYS A 346 14.18 -0.81 21.07
CA CYS A 346 14.89 -1.30 22.25
C CYS A 346 16.31 -1.79 21.91
N ASN A 347 16.62 -2.07 20.63
CA ASN A 347 17.95 -2.48 20.18
C ASN A 347 18.83 -1.26 19.90
N PHE A 348 20.04 -1.24 20.46
CA PHE A 348 20.96 -0.10 20.35
C PHE A 348 21.48 0.15 18.93
N GLU A 349 21.77 -0.91 18.14
CA GLU A 349 22.20 -0.77 16.74
C GLU A 349 21.10 -0.10 15.91
N PHE A 350 19.84 -0.54 16.10
CA PHE A 350 18.70 0.02 15.38
C PHE A 350 18.37 1.46 15.81
N ALA A 351 18.30 1.73 17.12
CA ALA A 351 18.03 3.08 17.63
C ALA A 351 19.08 4.10 17.15
N GLY A 352 20.36 3.76 17.28
CA GLY A 352 21.44 4.61 16.79
C GLY A 352 21.41 4.80 15.28
N LEU A 353 21.10 3.74 14.52
CA LEU A 353 20.97 3.82 13.07
C LEU A 353 19.83 4.73 12.63
N VAL A 354 18.64 4.63 13.21
CA VAL A 354 17.49 5.50 12.87
C VAL A 354 17.84 6.97 13.06
N ILE A 355 18.49 7.33 14.17
CA ILE A 355 18.88 8.71 14.47
C ILE A 355 19.94 9.21 13.47
N ALA A 356 21.02 8.45 13.31
CA ALA A 356 22.13 8.82 12.43
C ALA A 356 21.67 8.91 10.96
N ARG A 357 20.79 7.97 10.54
CA ARG A 357 20.23 7.90 9.20
C ARG A 357 19.33 9.09 8.88
N TRP A 358 18.42 9.47 9.78
CA TRP A 358 17.57 10.65 9.59
C TRP A 358 18.40 11.91 9.36
N LYS A 359 19.36 12.20 10.25
CA LYS A 359 20.23 13.37 10.13
C LYS A 359 21.05 13.37 8.84
N THR A 360 21.45 12.19 8.37
CA THR A 360 22.18 12.04 7.10
C THR A 360 21.30 12.33 5.90
N LEU A 361 20.10 11.75 5.85
CA LEU A 361 19.13 11.99 4.78
C LEU A 361 18.73 13.47 4.70
N ARG A 362 18.49 14.11 5.86
CA ARG A 362 18.11 15.53 5.97
C ARG A 362 19.17 16.52 5.48
N ARG A 363 20.45 16.13 5.48
CA ARG A 363 21.53 16.93 4.86
C ARG A 363 21.62 16.76 3.33
N GLY A 364 20.89 15.78 2.77
CA GLY A 364 20.92 15.46 1.35
C GLY A 364 19.56 15.64 0.68
N ALA A 365 19.15 14.62 -0.06
CA ALA A 365 17.93 14.63 -0.87
C ALA A 365 16.64 14.84 -0.07
N TRP A 366 16.65 14.60 1.25
CA TRP A 366 15.49 14.83 2.10
C TRP A 366 15.49 16.23 2.73
N SER A 367 16.43 17.12 2.39
CA SER A 367 16.41 18.53 2.82
C SER A 367 15.17 19.25 2.28
N ASP A 368 14.70 20.28 3.00
CA ASP A 368 13.50 21.03 2.60
C ASP A 368 13.67 21.67 1.22
N ALA A 369 14.85 22.21 0.93
CA ALA A 369 15.19 22.76 -0.39
C ALA A 369 15.13 21.72 -1.51
N SER A 370 15.59 20.48 -1.25
CA SER A 370 15.56 19.41 -2.26
C SER A 370 14.13 18.93 -2.52
N VAL A 371 13.32 18.82 -1.47
CA VAL A 371 11.90 18.46 -1.59
C VAL A 371 11.15 19.53 -2.37
N ASP A 372 11.32 20.81 -2.01
CA ASP A 372 10.64 21.91 -2.67
C ASP A 372 11.01 21.98 -4.16
N ALA A 373 12.30 21.87 -4.48
CA ALA A 373 12.78 21.85 -5.86
C ALA A 373 12.19 20.68 -6.66
N PHE A 374 12.10 19.49 -6.06
CA PHE A 374 11.48 18.34 -6.71
C PHE A 374 9.98 18.57 -6.96
N VAL A 375 9.24 19.04 -5.96
CA VAL A 375 7.79 19.29 -6.08
C VAL A 375 7.51 20.36 -7.15
N ASP A 376 8.29 21.45 -7.19
CA ASP A 376 8.13 22.49 -8.20
C ASP A 376 8.40 21.98 -9.62
N ALA A 377 9.50 21.24 -9.78
CA ALA A 377 9.86 20.65 -11.07
C ALA A 377 8.80 19.66 -11.56
N ALA A 378 8.30 18.79 -10.68
CA ALA A 378 7.27 17.81 -11.00
C ALA A 378 5.90 18.44 -11.27
N ALA A 379 5.58 19.56 -10.61
CA ALA A 379 4.31 20.26 -10.79
C ALA A 379 4.27 21.14 -12.05
N ALA A 380 5.42 21.58 -12.58
CA ALA A 380 5.45 22.53 -13.69
C ALA A 380 4.64 22.08 -14.94
N PRO A 381 4.71 20.81 -15.42
CA PRO A 381 3.87 20.36 -16.53
C PRO A 381 2.37 20.34 -16.21
N LEU A 382 2.01 20.07 -14.95
CA LEU A 382 0.62 20.04 -14.50
C LEU A 382 0.07 21.46 -14.37
N LEU A 383 0.84 22.40 -13.82
CA LEU A 383 0.48 23.82 -13.78
C LEU A 383 0.21 24.37 -15.18
N ARG A 384 1.09 24.05 -16.14
CA ARG A 384 0.92 24.47 -17.54
C ARG A 384 -0.34 23.88 -18.19
N THR A 385 -0.64 22.61 -17.88
CA THR A 385 -1.85 21.94 -18.35
C THR A 385 -3.11 22.55 -17.72
N LEU A 386 -3.13 22.70 -16.40
CA LEU A 386 -4.28 23.17 -15.62
C LEU A 386 -4.60 24.64 -15.84
N ALA A 387 -3.65 25.46 -16.31
CA ALA A 387 -3.88 26.86 -16.66
C ALA A 387 -5.01 27.05 -17.70
N LYS A 388 -5.30 26.01 -18.50
CA LYS A 388 -6.38 26.01 -19.50
C LYS A 388 -7.75 25.67 -18.91
N CYS A 389 -7.79 25.18 -17.67
CA CYS A 389 -9.02 24.75 -17.03
C CYS A 389 -9.59 25.83 -16.09
N HIS A 390 -10.82 26.27 -16.37
CA HIS A 390 -11.52 27.25 -15.52
C HIS A 390 -11.92 26.67 -14.14
N ASN A 391 -12.32 25.40 -14.07
CA ASN A 391 -12.66 24.70 -12.83
C ASN A 391 -11.80 23.44 -12.71
N TRP A 392 -10.56 23.63 -12.24
CA TRP A 392 -9.46 22.67 -12.29
C TRP A 392 -9.78 21.30 -11.69
N MET A 393 -10.77 21.21 -10.79
CA MET A 393 -11.16 19.94 -10.16
C MET A 393 -12.10 19.07 -11.01
N THR A 394 -12.72 19.61 -12.06
CA THR A 394 -13.69 18.88 -12.89
C THR A 394 -13.06 17.80 -13.77
N ASP A 395 -13.89 16.95 -14.38
CA ASP A 395 -13.51 15.91 -15.34
C ASP A 395 -13.44 16.40 -16.80
N ARG A 396 -13.45 17.72 -17.01
CA ARG A 396 -13.24 18.31 -18.33
C ARG A 396 -11.78 18.17 -18.76
N GLU A 397 -11.55 18.18 -20.06
CA GLU A 397 -10.22 18.12 -20.66
C GLU A 397 -9.29 19.20 -20.08
N SER A 398 -8.00 18.89 -19.95
CA SER A 398 -6.99 19.70 -19.23
C SER A 398 -7.22 19.92 -17.72
N CYS A 399 -8.33 19.46 -17.13
CA CYS A 399 -8.59 19.55 -15.69
C CYS A 399 -8.10 18.30 -14.94
N ALA A 400 -7.89 18.41 -13.62
CA ALA A 400 -7.30 17.35 -12.83
C ALA A 400 -8.23 16.14 -12.61
N SER A 401 -9.56 16.34 -12.62
CA SER A 401 -10.56 15.34 -12.20
C SER A 401 -10.27 14.85 -10.78
N VAL A 402 -10.52 15.71 -9.80
CA VAL A 402 -10.35 15.43 -8.36
C VAL A 402 -11.62 15.77 -7.60
N SER A 403 -11.78 15.22 -6.41
CA SER A 403 -12.94 15.41 -5.55
C SER A 403 -13.05 16.87 -5.07
N GLY A 404 -14.29 17.34 -4.94
CA GLY A 404 -14.60 18.67 -4.38
C GLY A 404 -14.33 18.82 -2.87
N VAL A 405 -13.84 17.77 -2.20
CA VAL A 405 -13.28 17.89 -0.84
C VAL A 405 -11.96 18.67 -0.82
N ASN A 406 -11.31 18.83 -1.99
CA ASN A 406 -10.18 19.72 -2.15
C ASN A 406 -10.68 21.17 -2.24
N HIS A 407 -9.84 22.12 -1.81
CA HIS A 407 -10.21 23.54 -1.74
C HIS A 407 -9.09 24.42 -2.29
N GLY A 408 -9.46 25.61 -2.75
CA GLY A 408 -8.50 26.57 -3.32
C GLY A 408 -8.00 26.18 -4.72
N SER A 409 -6.93 26.83 -5.13
CA SER A 409 -6.23 26.58 -6.38
C SER A 409 -5.34 25.34 -6.30
N TYR A 410 -4.86 24.87 -7.46
CA TYR A 410 -3.84 23.83 -7.49
C TYR A 410 -2.54 24.27 -6.80
N GLN A 411 -2.16 25.54 -6.93
CA GLN A 411 -1.01 26.10 -6.22
C GLN A 411 -1.19 26.07 -4.69
N ASP A 412 -2.40 26.32 -4.19
CA ASP A 412 -2.70 26.22 -2.75
C ASP A 412 -2.52 24.77 -2.25
N GLN A 413 -2.91 23.79 -3.07
CA GLN A 413 -2.72 22.36 -2.76
C GLN A 413 -1.23 21.98 -2.68
N LEU A 414 -0.40 22.51 -3.60
CA LEU A 414 1.06 22.33 -3.55
C LEU A 414 1.68 23.00 -2.32
N GLY A 415 1.23 24.23 -1.99
CA GLY A 415 1.68 24.95 -0.81
C GLY A 415 1.36 24.20 0.49
N GLN A 416 0.15 23.65 0.60
CA GLN A 416 -0.25 22.84 1.77
C GLN A 416 0.57 21.55 1.89
N LEU A 417 0.86 20.87 0.77
CA LEU A 417 1.72 19.69 0.75
C LEU A 417 3.12 20.03 1.30
N LYS A 418 3.78 21.04 0.73
CA LYS A 418 5.13 21.46 1.14
C LYS A 418 5.18 21.90 2.60
N ALA A 419 4.21 22.71 3.03
CA ALA A 419 4.12 23.17 4.42
C ALA A 419 3.97 21.99 5.40
N SER A 420 3.16 20.99 5.05
CA SER A 420 2.97 19.79 5.88
C SER A 420 4.25 18.95 5.98
N MET A 421 4.96 18.78 4.85
CA MET A 421 6.23 18.07 4.81
C MET A 421 7.31 18.76 5.66
N ALA A 422 7.46 20.09 5.50
CA ALA A 422 8.42 20.89 6.25
C ALA A 422 8.10 20.89 7.76
N ALA A 423 6.82 21.05 8.13
CA ALA A 423 6.39 21.03 9.52
C ALA A 423 6.71 19.69 10.20
N ARG A 424 6.43 18.57 9.53
CA ARG A 424 6.74 17.24 10.09
C ARG A 424 8.25 16.98 10.14
N ALA A 425 9.01 17.40 9.12
CA ALA A 425 10.47 17.31 9.13
C ALA A 425 11.06 18.06 10.32
N ALA A 426 10.64 19.31 10.56
CA ALA A 426 11.11 20.11 11.68
C ALA A 426 10.76 19.49 13.05
N TRP A 427 9.58 18.87 13.16
CA TRP A 427 9.20 18.12 14.36
C TRP A 427 10.15 16.92 14.56
N MET A 428 10.42 16.14 13.51
CA MET A 428 11.34 15.00 13.59
C MET A 428 12.77 15.45 13.90
N ASP A 429 13.25 16.53 13.28
CA ASP A 429 14.58 17.12 13.54
C ASP A 429 14.76 17.45 15.04
N THR A 430 13.70 17.91 15.70
CA THR A 430 13.71 18.23 17.14
C THR A 430 13.58 16.99 18.04
N ASN A 431 12.89 15.93 17.59
CA ASN A 431 12.50 14.80 18.44
C ASN A 431 13.29 13.52 18.20
N VAL A 432 14.08 13.42 17.12
CA VAL A 432 14.77 12.18 16.75
C VAL A 432 15.78 11.73 17.80
N ASP A 433 16.47 12.67 18.47
CA ASP A 433 17.48 12.32 19.47
C ASP A 433 16.85 11.67 20.72
N ALA A 434 15.57 11.96 21.00
CA ALA A 434 14.81 11.34 22.10
C ALA A 434 14.43 9.86 21.85
N LEU A 435 14.77 9.32 20.67
CA LEU A 435 14.70 7.87 20.44
C LEU A 435 15.76 7.12 21.25
N TYR A 436 16.86 7.79 21.62
CA TYR A 436 17.72 7.34 22.70
C TYR A 436 17.04 7.58 24.05
N ARG A 437 16.90 6.52 24.85
CA ARG A 437 16.11 6.57 26.08
C ARG A 437 16.49 5.47 27.05
N ARG A 438 16.12 5.71 28.31
CA ARG A 438 15.94 4.64 29.28
C ARG A 438 14.81 3.72 28.82
N LEU A 439 15.05 2.42 28.90
CA LEU A 439 14.05 1.40 28.63
C LEU A 439 13.36 1.02 29.94
N ASP A 440 12.07 0.73 29.86
CA ASP A 440 11.31 0.17 30.96
C ASP A 440 10.70 -1.18 30.57
N GLY A 441 10.41 -2.01 31.56
CA GLY A 441 9.91 -3.37 31.34
C GLY A 441 8.51 -3.43 30.74
N SER A 442 7.78 -2.31 30.64
CA SER A 442 6.37 -2.32 30.23
C SER A 442 6.18 -2.72 28.76
N PHE A 443 7.19 -2.51 27.91
CA PHE A 443 7.13 -2.82 26.48
C PHE A 443 8.33 -3.57 25.93
N CYS A 444 9.47 -3.46 26.60
CA CYS A 444 10.72 -4.09 26.22
C CYS A 444 10.89 -5.48 26.89
N GLY A 445 10.25 -5.76 28.03
CA GLY A 445 10.45 -7.01 28.79
C GLY A 445 11.77 -6.98 29.57
N THR A 446 12.46 -8.13 29.71
CA THR A 446 13.82 -8.19 30.31
C THR A 446 14.84 -7.67 29.28
N LEU A 447 15.08 -6.37 29.28
CA LEU A 447 16.00 -5.69 28.36
C LEU A 447 17.02 -4.84 29.14
N PRO A 448 18.11 -4.39 28.47
CA PRO A 448 19.04 -3.43 29.05
C PRO A 448 18.35 -2.18 29.60
N GLU A 449 19.04 -1.45 30.46
CA GLU A 449 18.51 -0.21 31.04
C GLU A 449 18.38 0.92 29.99
N PHE A 450 19.22 0.92 28.97
CA PHE A 450 19.24 1.92 27.91
C PHE A 450 19.43 1.28 26.53
N ASN A 451 18.94 1.94 25.49
CA ASN A 451 19.23 1.58 24.09
C ASN A 451 20.46 2.32 23.52
N CYS A 452 21.42 2.69 24.38
CA CYS A 452 22.59 3.47 23.97
C CYS A 452 23.73 2.62 23.41
N ALA A 453 23.97 1.44 24.00
CA ALA A 453 25.18 0.66 23.78
C ALA A 453 24.95 -0.85 23.90
N LEU A 454 25.99 -1.63 23.59
CA LEU A 454 25.97 -3.09 23.55
C LEU A 454 25.62 -3.74 24.90
N ASP A 455 26.19 -3.24 26.00
CA ASP A 455 25.88 -3.71 27.36
C ASP A 455 24.53 -3.17 27.86
N GLY A 456 24.05 -2.10 27.21
CA GLY A 456 22.85 -1.34 27.53
C GLY A 456 22.74 -0.89 28.99
N HIS A 457 23.87 -0.75 29.68
CA HIS A 457 23.99 -0.09 30.99
C HIS A 457 24.52 1.34 30.85
N ASP A 458 25.15 1.66 29.72
CA ASP A 458 25.54 3.02 29.40
C ASP A 458 24.31 3.90 29.08
N GLY A 459 24.09 4.95 29.88
CA GLY A 459 23.02 5.94 29.68
C GLY A 459 23.48 7.26 29.05
N GLY A 460 24.75 7.39 28.65
CA GLY A 460 25.32 8.65 28.19
C GLY A 460 24.62 9.23 26.95
N CYS A 461 24.01 8.39 26.11
CA CYS A 461 23.28 8.83 24.92
C CYS A 461 22.05 9.69 25.24
N VAL A 462 21.49 9.58 26.45
CA VAL A 462 20.36 10.40 26.90
C VAL A 462 20.78 11.85 27.17
N THR A 463 22.04 12.06 27.58
CA THR A 463 22.57 13.40 27.91
C THR A 463 23.40 14.00 26.79
N ASN A 464 24.09 13.16 26.01
CA ASN A 464 24.91 13.56 24.87
C ASN A 464 24.67 12.64 23.67
N PRO A 465 23.48 12.71 23.04
CA PRO A 465 23.12 11.84 21.91
C PRO A 465 24.09 11.95 20.74
N ALA A 466 24.67 13.14 20.54
CA ALA A 466 25.61 13.42 19.45
C ALA A 466 26.86 12.54 19.46
N ALA A 467 27.41 12.25 20.64
CA ALA A 467 28.57 11.37 20.75
C ALA A 467 28.27 9.93 20.29
N TYR A 468 27.01 9.49 20.40
CA TYR A 468 26.61 8.11 20.07
C TYR A 468 26.24 7.98 18.61
N TYR A 469 25.34 8.82 18.10
CA TYR A 469 24.92 8.69 16.70
C TYR A 469 26.05 9.07 15.72
N ALA A 470 27.04 9.88 16.12
CA ALA A 470 28.18 10.23 15.28
C ALA A 470 29.12 9.04 15.04
N ALA A 471 29.12 8.04 15.91
CA ALA A 471 29.90 6.81 15.76
C ALA A 471 29.19 5.76 14.88
N VAL A 472 27.92 5.97 14.53
CA VAL A 472 27.13 5.02 13.76
C VAL A 472 27.37 5.22 12.26
N ASN A 473 27.57 4.13 11.52
CA ASN A 473 27.54 4.17 10.07
C ASN A 473 26.10 4.44 9.57
N ALA A 474 25.83 5.70 9.22
CA ALA A 474 24.52 6.18 8.77
C ALA A 474 24.19 5.87 7.30
N THR A 475 25.07 5.16 6.60
CA THR A 475 24.88 4.71 5.23
C THR A 475 24.85 3.18 5.22
N PRO A 476 23.70 2.56 5.55
CA PRO A 476 23.58 1.12 5.54
C PRO A 476 23.81 0.58 4.13
N ALA A 477 24.38 -0.61 4.03
CA ALA A 477 24.54 -1.30 2.76
C ALA A 477 23.17 -1.53 2.11
N ILE A 478 23.09 -1.32 0.80
CA ILE A 478 21.91 -1.68 0.02
C ILE A 478 22.10 -3.10 -0.48
N ARG A 479 21.08 -3.95 -0.24
CA ARG A 479 21.09 -5.32 -0.71
C ARG A 479 21.38 -5.37 -2.20
N GLN A 480 22.31 -6.23 -2.58
CA GLN A 480 22.46 -6.66 -3.95
C GLN A 480 21.61 -7.92 -4.16
N PRO A 481 20.73 -7.96 -5.18
CA PRO A 481 19.99 -9.16 -5.50
C PRO A 481 20.88 -10.40 -5.60
N TYR A 482 20.37 -11.53 -5.10
CA TYR A 482 21.08 -12.80 -5.20
C TYR A 482 21.51 -13.08 -6.65
N ALA A 483 22.82 -13.18 -6.85
CA ALA A 483 23.45 -13.35 -8.16
C ALA A 483 23.92 -14.78 -8.44
N GLY A 484 23.65 -15.72 -7.52
CA GLY A 484 23.99 -17.13 -7.71
C GLY A 484 23.06 -17.84 -8.70
N PRO A 485 23.29 -19.13 -8.97
CA PRO A 485 22.48 -19.89 -9.90
C PRO A 485 21.00 -19.96 -9.45
N PRO A 486 20.05 -20.13 -10.38
CA PRO A 486 18.69 -20.52 -10.03
C PRO A 486 18.71 -21.76 -9.11
N CYS A 487 17.69 -21.91 -8.26
CA CYS A 487 17.65 -23.08 -7.39
C CYS A 487 17.70 -24.38 -8.19
N ALA A 488 18.41 -25.38 -7.66
CA ALA A 488 18.50 -26.67 -8.33
C ALA A 488 17.25 -27.51 -8.03
N PRO A 489 16.70 -28.24 -9.01
CA PRO A 489 15.65 -29.21 -8.73
C PRO A 489 16.23 -30.34 -7.85
N SER A 490 15.52 -30.68 -6.77
CA SER A 490 15.96 -31.77 -5.90
C SER A 490 15.39 -33.11 -6.34
N SER A 491 16.24 -34.14 -6.42
CA SER A 491 15.82 -35.53 -6.58
C SER A 491 15.06 -36.07 -5.36
N SER A 492 15.16 -35.39 -4.21
CA SER A 492 14.42 -35.74 -2.99
C SER A 492 12.98 -35.23 -2.99
N VAL A 493 12.61 -34.36 -3.94
CA VAL A 493 11.24 -33.85 -4.08
C VAL A 493 10.52 -34.72 -5.10
N ASN A 494 9.54 -35.50 -4.66
CA ASN A 494 8.72 -36.29 -5.57
C ASN A 494 7.76 -35.36 -6.34
N PRO A 495 7.95 -35.17 -7.67
CA PRO A 495 7.12 -34.24 -8.44
C PRO A 495 5.71 -34.77 -8.70
N ASN A 496 5.43 -36.04 -8.40
CA ASN A 496 4.11 -36.65 -8.52
C ASN A 496 3.31 -36.58 -7.21
N ASP A 497 3.94 -36.14 -6.11
CA ASP A 497 3.25 -35.92 -4.85
C ASP A 497 2.53 -34.57 -4.90
N ALA A 498 1.21 -34.58 -4.76
CA ALA A 498 0.38 -33.38 -4.76
C ALA A 498 0.84 -32.33 -3.74
N TYR A 499 1.50 -32.74 -2.64
CA TYR A 499 2.09 -31.83 -1.66
C TYR A 499 3.18 -30.91 -2.25
N ASN A 500 3.91 -31.40 -3.25
CA ASN A 500 5.03 -30.71 -3.89
C ASN A 500 4.66 -30.08 -5.24
N VAL A 501 3.44 -30.27 -5.73
CA VAL A 501 2.98 -29.69 -7.01
C VAL A 501 2.36 -28.31 -6.77
N PRO A 502 2.66 -27.29 -7.60
CA PRO A 502 1.97 -26.02 -7.53
C PRO A 502 0.45 -26.15 -7.66
N SER A 503 -0.30 -25.47 -6.80
CA SER A 503 -1.75 -25.43 -6.89
C SER A 503 -2.33 -24.11 -6.38
N ILE A 504 -3.34 -23.61 -7.09
CA ILE A 504 -4.28 -22.64 -6.52
C ILE A 504 -5.41 -23.43 -5.90
N ASP A 505 -5.48 -23.48 -4.57
CA ASP A 505 -6.63 -24.08 -3.88
C ASP A 505 -7.71 -23.01 -3.73
N PRO A 506 -8.85 -23.09 -4.43
CA PRO A 506 -9.82 -21.99 -4.48
C PRO A 506 -10.45 -21.68 -3.12
N CYS A 507 -10.43 -22.63 -2.18
CA CYS A 507 -10.92 -22.37 -0.82
C CYS A 507 -10.08 -21.32 -0.06
N TRP A 508 -8.86 -21.02 -0.51
CA TRP A 508 -8.01 -19.96 0.06
C TRP A 508 -8.29 -18.56 -0.50
N LEU A 509 -9.21 -18.42 -1.46
CA LEU A 509 -9.70 -17.10 -1.85
C LEU A 509 -10.59 -16.55 -0.72
N SER A 510 -10.40 -15.29 -0.36
CA SER A 510 -11.18 -14.70 0.73
C SER A 510 -12.55 -14.21 0.25
N VAL A 511 -13.56 -14.34 1.09
CA VAL A 511 -14.89 -13.70 0.90
C VAL A 511 -14.92 -12.26 1.41
N GLY A 512 -13.79 -11.72 1.87
CA GLY A 512 -13.62 -10.33 2.31
C GLY A 512 -13.93 -10.09 3.79
N SER A 513 -13.74 -8.84 4.23
CA SER A 513 -13.85 -8.41 5.64
C SER A 513 -15.26 -8.03 6.08
N TYR A 514 -16.26 -8.05 5.19
CA TYR A 514 -17.63 -7.60 5.47
C TYR A 514 -18.51 -8.66 6.13
N VAL A 515 -17.95 -9.79 6.55
CA VAL A 515 -18.76 -10.85 7.12
C VAL A 515 -19.01 -10.59 8.61
N THR A 516 -20.19 -10.04 8.89
CA THR A 516 -20.59 -9.47 10.19
C THR A 516 -21.07 -10.51 11.21
N ALA A 517 -20.99 -11.81 10.93
CA ALA A 517 -21.35 -12.82 11.90
C ALA A 517 -20.09 -13.43 12.52
N GLY A 518 -19.93 -13.30 13.83
CA GLY A 518 -18.72 -13.71 14.57
C GLY A 518 -18.41 -15.21 14.58
N TYR A 519 -19.18 -16.03 13.86
CA TYR A 519 -18.96 -17.47 13.65
C TYR A 519 -18.48 -17.80 12.22
N ILE A 520 -18.29 -16.79 11.38
CA ILE A 520 -18.00 -16.95 9.96
C ILE A 520 -16.49 -16.83 9.71
N THR A 521 -15.93 -17.77 8.94
CA THR A 521 -14.54 -17.72 8.46
C THR A 521 -14.38 -16.75 7.28
N LEU A 522 -13.14 -16.33 6.98
CA LEU A 522 -12.86 -15.43 5.84
C LEU A 522 -12.76 -16.16 4.49
N THR A 523 -13.04 -17.45 4.46
CA THR A 523 -12.95 -18.37 3.32
C THR A 523 -14.22 -19.22 3.25
N CYS A 524 -14.39 -20.06 2.22
CA CYS A 524 -15.51 -21.02 2.15
C CYS A 524 -16.89 -20.38 2.38
N SER A 525 -17.16 -19.29 1.65
CA SER A 525 -18.39 -18.47 1.74
C SER A 525 -18.82 -18.14 3.17
N GLY A 526 -17.86 -18.18 4.08
CA GLY A 526 -18.04 -17.95 5.48
C GLY A 526 -18.71 -19.05 6.30
N HIS A 527 -19.05 -20.18 5.69
CA HIS A 527 -19.80 -21.25 6.35
C HIS A 527 -19.00 -22.54 6.52
N GLY A 528 -17.70 -22.49 6.29
CA GLY A 528 -16.81 -23.64 6.43
C GLY A 528 -15.38 -23.22 6.74
N LEU A 529 -14.47 -24.18 6.78
CA LEU A 529 -13.04 -23.91 6.90
C LEU A 529 -12.30 -24.52 5.70
N CYS A 530 -11.24 -23.85 5.27
CA CYS A 530 -10.30 -24.37 4.28
C CYS A 530 -9.16 -25.04 5.07
N PRO A 531 -9.04 -26.39 5.05
CA PRO A 531 -8.01 -27.10 5.81
C PRO A 531 -6.62 -26.86 5.18
N PRO A 532 -5.53 -27.02 5.95
CA PRO A 532 -4.19 -27.13 5.35
C PRO A 532 -4.08 -28.43 4.55
N GLY A 533 -3.20 -28.46 3.55
CA GLY A 533 -2.95 -29.64 2.73
C GLY A 533 -3.08 -29.35 1.24
N PRO A 534 -2.52 -30.22 0.38
CA PRO A 534 -2.61 -30.05 -1.06
C PRO A 534 -4.05 -30.25 -1.52
N ASN A 535 -4.47 -29.49 -2.53
CA ASN A 535 -5.83 -29.52 -3.08
C ASN A 535 -6.91 -29.28 -2.01
N ALA A 536 -6.65 -28.38 -1.07
CA ALA A 536 -7.59 -28.07 -0.01
C ALA A 536 -8.98 -27.71 -0.58
N THR A 537 -10.01 -28.34 -0.03
CA THR A 537 -11.42 -28.07 -0.34
C THR A 537 -12.16 -27.62 0.91
N CYS A 538 -13.22 -26.85 0.72
CA CYS A 538 -13.98 -26.35 1.86
C CYS A 538 -14.66 -27.48 2.64
N GLN A 539 -14.48 -27.46 3.97
CA GLN A 539 -15.23 -28.28 4.91
C GLN A 539 -16.40 -27.47 5.48
N CYS A 540 -17.62 -27.79 5.06
CA CYS A 540 -18.80 -26.98 5.34
C CYS A 540 -19.43 -27.32 6.69
N ALA A 541 -19.51 -26.33 7.58
CA ALA A 541 -20.16 -26.45 8.89
C ALA A 541 -21.69 -26.31 8.81
N ASN A 542 -22.20 -25.74 7.70
CA ASN A 542 -23.63 -25.53 7.45
C ASN A 542 -24.31 -26.66 6.65
N GLN A 543 -23.65 -27.81 6.49
CA GLN A 543 -24.15 -28.95 5.69
C GLN A 543 -24.37 -28.63 4.20
N ALA A 544 -23.86 -27.51 3.69
CA ALA A 544 -23.91 -27.22 2.26
C ALA A 544 -23.08 -28.24 1.46
N VAL A 545 -23.57 -28.60 0.27
CA VAL A 545 -22.90 -29.50 -0.69
C VAL A 545 -22.13 -28.75 -1.77
N THR A 546 -22.19 -27.41 -1.76
CA THR A 546 -21.44 -26.56 -2.68
C THR A 546 -19.96 -26.57 -2.31
N ALA A 547 -19.09 -26.45 -3.32
CA ALA A 547 -17.64 -26.48 -3.13
C ALA A 547 -17.11 -25.31 -2.26
N ASP A 548 -17.91 -24.27 -2.08
CA ASP A 548 -17.60 -23.09 -1.30
C ASP A 548 -18.42 -22.97 -0.01
N CYS A 549 -19.26 -23.93 0.34
CA CYS A 549 -20.19 -23.86 1.48
C CYS A 549 -21.25 -22.75 1.42
N SER A 550 -21.47 -22.12 0.27
CA SER A 550 -22.62 -21.23 0.11
C SER A 550 -23.93 -22.02 0.28
N SER A 551 -24.87 -21.50 1.07
CA SER A 551 -26.21 -22.06 1.12
C SER A 551 -26.88 -21.90 -0.24
N THR A 552 -27.53 -22.94 -0.75
CA THR A 552 -28.45 -22.86 -1.90
C THR A 552 -29.70 -22.06 -1.52
N VAL A 553 -29.55 -20.75 -1.32
CA VAL A 553 -30.71 -19.87 -1.17
C VAL A 553 -31.37 -19.81 -2.55
N SER A 554 -32.49 -20.53 -2.68
CA SER A 554 -33.43 -20.31 -3.76
C SER A 554 -33.75 -18.81 -3.81
N PHE A 555 -33.54 -18.18 -4.96
CA PHE A 555 -33.67 -16.74 -5.24
C PHE A 555 -35.06 -16.12 -4.90
N ALA A 556 -35.96 -16.86 -4.28
CA ALA A 556 -37.33 -16.43 -3.97
C ALA A 556 -37.47 -15.50 -2.74
N SER A 557 -36.39 -15.15 -2.02
CA SER A 557 -36.51 -14.32 -0.80
C SER A 557 -35.76 -12.98 -0.79
N MET A 558 -35.12 -12.58 -1.88
CA MET A 558 -34.58 -11.22 -2.04
C MET A 558 -35.35 -10.47 -3.14
N LEU A 559 -36.62 -10.15 -2.85
CA LEU A 559 -37.27 -9.01 -3.50
C LEU A 559 -36.73 -7.72 -2.87
N PRO A 560 -36.45 -6.67 -3.65
CA PRO A 560 -36.07 -5.38 -3.12
C PRO A 560 -37.30 -4.79 -2.41
N ARG A 561 -37.23 -4.63 -1.08
CA ARG A 561 -38.11 -3.65 -0.43
C ARG A 561 -37.63 -2.28 -0.87
N HIS A 562 -38.36 -1.67 -1.79
CA HIS A 562 -38.14 -0.31 -2.25
C HIS A 562 -37.95 0.67 -1.08
N ALA A 563 -36.89 1.47 -1.21
CA ALA A 563 -36.77 2.89 -0.88
C ALA A 563 -37.71 3.47 0.20
N THR A 564 -37.14 3.80 1.36
CA THR A 564 -37.25 5.15 1.95
C THR A 564 -36.33 5.28 3.17
N THR A 565 -35.11 5.77 2.97
CA THR A 565 -34.45 6.63 3.97
C THR A 565 -33.52 7.59 3.25
N VAL A 566 -34.06 8.78 3.01
CA VAL A 566 -33.30 9.97 2.62
C VAL A 566 -32.40 10.38 3.79
N MET A 567 -31.16 10.76 3.45
CA MET A 567 -30.14 11.55 4.17
C MET A 567 -30.35 11.87 5.66
N VAL A 568 -29.30 11.70 6.47
CA VAL A 568 -28.49 12.81 7.02
C VAL A 568 -27.11 12.27 7.43
N VAL A 569 -26.05 12.67 6.71
CA VAL A 569 -24.68 12.68 7.28
C VAL A 569 -24.47 14.12 7.78
N ALA A 570 -24.52 14.31 9.09
CA ALA A 570 -24.32 15.61 9.71
C ALA A 570 -22.83 15.89 9.86
N THR A 571 -22.33 16.78 9.01
CA THR A 571 -21.22 17.70 9.27
C THR A 571 -21.55 18.56 10.49
N ALA A 572 -20.62 18.74 11.43
CA ALA A 572 -20.68 19.87 12.36
C ALA A 572 -19.30 20.22 12.92
N VAL A 573 -18.71 21.30 12.41
CA VAL A 573 -17.88 22.21 13.22
C VAL A 573 -18.25 23.65 12.83
N ILE A 574 -18.29 24.52 13.84
CA ILE A 574 -17.98 25.98 13.84
C ILE A 574 -19.15 26.98 14.07
N VAL A 575 -19.20 27.46 15.34
CA VAL A 575 -19.12 28.87 15.83
C VAL A 575 -20.36 29.82 15.81
N THR A 576 -20.50 30.52 16.96
CA THR A 576 -21.23 31.79 17.28
C THR A 576 -22.76 31.79 17.17
N GLY A 577 -23.54 32.43 18.05
CA GLY A 577 -23.28 33.29 19.20
C GLY A 577 -24.61 33.82 19.77
N LEU A 578 -24.50 34.46 20.93
CA LEU A 578 -25.45 35.38 21.58
C LEU A 578 -26.84 34.88 22.05
N ALA A 579 -26.91 34.73 23.38
CA ALA A 579 -27.79 35.44 24.31
C ALA A 579 -29.31 35.49 24.05
N LEU A 580 -30.07 34.87 24.96
CA LEU A 580 -31.15 35.58 25.66
C LEU A 580 -31.47 34.91 27.01
N PHE A 581 -31.36 35.72 28.05
CA PHE A 581 -31.73 35.48 29.43
C PHE A 581 -33.25 35.30 29.58
N VAL A 582 -33.71 34.23 30.24
CA VAL A 582 -34.85 34.33 31.18
C VAL A 582 -34.61 33.41 32.38
N ARG A 583 -34.48 34.06 33.54
CA ARG A 583 -34.52 33.50 34.90
C ARG A 583 -35.92 32.94 35.22
N ARG A 584 -35.98 31.77 35.89
CA ARG A 584 -36.86 31.58 37.05
C ARG A 584 -36.29 30.52 38.01
N ARG A 585 -36.45 30.79 39.30
CA ARG A 585 -35.78 30.19 40.47
C ARG A 585 -36.57 29.00 41.05
N ARG A 586 -35.83 27.94 41.47
CA ARG A 586 -35.90 27.11 42.72
C ARG A 586 -37.21 26.33 43.08
N PRO A 587 -37.20 25.34 44.03
CA PRO A 587 -36.08 24.63 44.70
C PRO A 587 -36.24 23.07 44.86
N ILE A 588 -35.09 22.42 45.16
CA ILE A 588 -34.81 21.35 46.16
C ILE A 588 -35.73 20.11 46.28
N ALA A 589 -35.15 18.93 46.05
CA ALA A 589 -35.30 17.75 46.93
C ALA A 589 -34.04 16.85 46.84
N ARG A 590 -33.40 16.59 47.99
CA ARG A 590 -32.34 15.58 48.22
C ARG A 590 -32.99 14.28 48.68
N TYR A 591 -32.58 13.14 48.12
CA TYR A 591 -32.54 11.81 48.77
C TYR A 591 -31.38 11.05 48.09
N GLY A 592 -30.28 10.70 48.81
CA GLY A 592 -30.10 9.39 49.44
C GLY A 592 -29.97 8.29 48.37
N GLY A 593 -28.82 7.75 47.99
CA GLY A 593 -27.80 7.11 48.82
C GLY A 593 -27.83 5.60 48.58
N ALA A 594 -27.06 5.07 47.63
CA ALA A 594 -26.67 3.66 47.58
C ALA A 594 -25.48 3.48 46.61
N ARG A 595 -24.32 3.10 47.15
CA ARG A 595 -23.16 2.58 46.41
C ARG A 595 -23.38 1.08 46.18
N VAL A 596 -23.23 0.61 44.95
CA VAL A 596 -23.04 -0.82 44.66
C VAL A 596 -21.57 -1.02 44.28
N LYS A 597 -20.88 -1.78 45.14
CA LYS A 597 -19.54 -2.34 44.95
C LYS A 597 -19.72 -3.65 44.18
N LEU A 598 -19.03 -3.83 43.04
CA LEU A 598 -18.86 -5.13 42.41
C LEU A 598 -17.42 -5.59 42.67
N THR A 599 -17.30 -6.60 43.52
CA THR A 599 -16.11 -7.40 43.79
C THR A 599 -15.94 -8.47 42.71
N TYR A 600 -14.74 -8.56 42.14
CA TYR A 600 -14.24 -9.75 41.44
C TYR A 600 -13.34 -10.54 42.41
N GLY A 601 -13.67 -11.80 42.69
CA GLY A 601 -12.74 -12.81 43.25
C GLY A 601 -11.94 -13.43 42.10
N THR A 602 -10.60 -13.50 42.18
CA THR A 602 -9.75 -14.59 42.74
C THR A 602 -10.03 -15.94 42.08
N ALA A 603 -9.06 -16.66 41.51
CA ALA A 603 -7.65 -16.82 41.91
C ALA A 603 -6.66 -16.64 40.76
#